data_AF-A0A0L6UX32-F1
#
_entry.id   AF-A0A0L6UX32-F1
#
_cell.length_a   1.000
_cell.length_b   1.000
_cell.length_c   1.000
_cell.angle_alpha   90.00
_cell.angle_beta   90.00
_cell.angle_gamma   90.00
#
_symmetry.space_group_name_H-M   'P 1'
#
loop_
_entity.id
_entity.type
_entity.pdbx_description
1 polymer ?
#
loop_
_entity_poly.entity_id
_entity_poly.type
_entity_poly.pdbx_seq_one_letter_code
_entity_poly.pdbx_strand_id
1 'polypeptide(L)'
;MPFFQLSLALGGHTLPSLTPRLFPFIRHTISSVRLSVVKTIHVFLKMPNLPVREWVDERLFRLTFQNLLVEERSDIRAVSHQVWIAATSGLLESTQSPDLLLNCIEPHLSGCYPRIHLRLSAHRA
;
A
#
# COMPACT_ATOMS: atom_id res chain seq x y z
N MET A 1 -10.85 -27.02 -4.95
CA MET A 1 -11.78 -26.49 -5.97
C MET A 1 -12.91 -25.65 -5.34
N PRO A 2 -12.68 -24.38 -4.90
CA PRO A 2 -13.80 -23.49 -4.54
C PRO A 2 -13.85 -22.17 -5.34
N PHE A 3 -12.84 -21.86 -6.16
CA PHE A 3 -12.68 -20.53 -6.77
C PHE A 3 -13.72 -20.20 -7.86
N PHE A 4 -14.21 -21.22 -8.57
CA PHE A 4 -15.17 -21.00 -9.65
C PHE A 4 -16.52 -20.41 -9.17
N GLN A 5 -16.93 -20.69 -7.93
CA GLN A 5 -18.21 -20.19 -7.42
C GLN A 5 -18.15 -18.73 -6.92
N LEU A 6 -16.99 -18.23 -6.48
CA LEU A 6 -16.88 -16.85 -5.98
C LEU A 6 -16.74 -15.82 -7.12
N SER A 7 -16.13 -16.22 -8.24
CA SER A 7 -15.96 -15.36 -9.43
C SER A 7 -17.30 -15.01 -10.12
N LEU A 8 -18.28 -15.92 -10.06
CA LEU A 8 -19.61 -15.72 -10.63
C LEU A 8 -20.47 -14.71 -9.85
N ALA A 9 -20.19 -14.46 -8.57
CA ALA A 9 -20.98 -13.55 -7.74
C ALA A 9 -20.63 -12.05 -7.94
N LEU A 10 -19.50 -11.74 -8.58
CA LEU A 10 -18.98 -10.36 -8.73
C LEU A 10 -18.86 -9.89 -10.19
N GLY A 11 -19.57 -10.54 -11.13
CA GLY A 11 -19.55 -10.13 -12.54
C GLY A 11 -18.22 -10.39 -13.25
N GLY A 12 -17.48 -11.43 -12.86
CA GLY A 12 -16.20 -11.81 -13.48
C GLY A 12 -14.97 -11.05 -12.96
N HIS A 13 -15.13 -10.15 -12.00
CA HIS A 13 -14.01 -9.48 -11.34
C HIS A 13 -13.50 -10.26 -10.14
N THR A 14 -12.19 -10.49 -10.08
CA THR A 14 -11.52 -11.07 -8.90
C THR A 14 -11.18 -9.97 -7.90
N LEU A 15 -11.12 -10.29 -6.62
CA LEU A 15 -10.71 -9.34 -5.57
C LEU A 15 -9.41 -8.59 -5.89
N PRO A 16 -8.31 -9.23 -6.36
CA PRO A 16 -7.09 -8.49 -6.72
C PRO A 16 -7.31 -7.47 -7.84
N SER A 17 -8.18 -7.75 -8.82
CA SER A 17 -8.52 -6.77 -9.88
C SER A 17 -9.31 -5.55 -9.37
N LEU A 18 -9.98 -5.68 -8.21
CA LEU A 18 -10.76 -4.62 -7.60
C LEU A 18 -9.96 -3.83 -6.57
N THR A 19 -8.97 -4.43 -5.92
CA THR A 19 -8.21 -3.80 -4.84
C THR A 19 -7.57 -2.45 -5.23
N PRO A 20 -6.94 -2.28 -6.42
CA PRO A 20 -6.37 -0.99 -6.83
C PRO A 20 -7.39 0.15 -6.93
N ARG A 21 -8.70 -0.15 -7.04
CA ARG A 21 -9.77 0.86 -7.02
C ARG A 21 -9.89 1.56 -5.67
N LEU A 22 -9.34 0.97 -4.60
CA LEU A 22 -9.29 1.59 -3.27
C LEU A 22 -8.21 2.67 -3.16
N PHE A 23 -7.16 2.62 -3.99
CA PHE A 23 -5.97 3.47 -3.83
C PHE A 23 -6.25 4.98 -3.86
N PRO A 24 -7.18 5.52 -4.70
CA PRO A 24 -7.54 6.94 -4.65
C PRO A 24 -8.01 7.40 -3.26
N PHE A 25 -8.68 6.53 -2.50
CA PHE A 25 -9.23 6.89 -1.19
C PHE A 25 -8.20 6.95 -0.06
N ILE A 26 -6.95 6.48 -0.29
CA ILE A 26 -5.84 6.65 0.65
C ILE A 26 -5.53 8.14 0.88
N ARG A 27 -5.84 9.01 -0.10
CA ARG A 27 -5.65 10.47 -0.06
C ARG A 27 -6.95 11.25 0.14
N HIS A 28 -8.02 10.58 0.57
CA HIS A 28 -9.32 11.20 0.72
C HIS A 28 -9.32 12.34 1.75
N THR A 29 -10.19 13.34 1.55
CA THR A 29 -10.32 14.50 2.45
C THR A 29 -10.83 14.10 3.84
N ILE A 30 -11.78 13.16 3.90
CA ILE A 30 -12.35 12.66 5.15
C ILE A 30 -11.41 11.61 5.77
N SER A 31 -10.87 11.91 6.96
CA SER A 31 -9.88 11.05 7.63
C SER A 31 -10.38 9.63 7.97
N SER A 32 -11.65 9.47 8.33
CA SER A 32 -12.25 8.15 8.60
C SER A 32 -12.29 7.25 7.36
N VAL A 33 -12.46 7.84 6.16
CA VAL A 33 -12.37 7.12 4.88
C VAL A 33 -10.94 6.65 4.65
N ARG A 34 -9.95 7.54 4.83
CA ARG A 34 -8.52 7.15 4.71
C ARG A 34 -8.17 6.02 5.66
N LEU A 35 -8.54 6.13 6.93
CA LEU A 35 -8.26 5.10 7.94
C LEU A 35 -8.88 3.76 7.57
N SER A 36 -10.14 3.76 7.17
CA SER A 36 -10.86 2.55 6.76
C SER A 36 -10.17 1.88 5.58
N VAL A 37 -9.80 2.66 4.56
CA VAL A 37 -9.16 2.15 3.34
C VAL A 37 -7.78 1.53 3.65
N VAL A 38 -6.95 2.22 4.43
CA VAL A 38 -5.63 1.69 4.81
C VAL A 38 -5.75 0.42 5.66
N LYS A 39 -6.73 0.36 6.56
CA LYS A 39 -7.05 -0.87 7.31
C LYS A 39 -7.51 -2.01 6.39
N THR A 40 -8.38 -1.72 5.42
CA THR A 40 -8.84 -2.72 4.44
C THR A 40 -7.68 -3.28 3.62
N ILE A 41 -6.78 -2.40 3.13
CA ILE A 41 -5.57 -2.82 2.42
C ILE A 41 -4.70 -3.73 3.31
N HIS A 42 -4.53 -3.39 4.58
CA HIS A 42 -3.78 -4.23 5.52
C HIS A 42 -4.40 -5.62 5.71
N VAL A 43 -5.73 -5.70 5.79
CA VAL A 43 -6.44 -6.98 5.85
C VAL A 43 -6.18 -7.79 4.58
N PHE A 44 -6.28 -7.18 3.41
CA PHE A 44 -6.03 -7.84 2.12
C PHE A 44 -4.62 -8.38 2.00
N LEU A 45 -3.60 -7.68 2.49
CA LEU A 45 -2.21 -8.16 2.51
C LEU A 45 -2.00 -9.39 3.38
N LYS A 46 -2.87 -9.61 4.38
CA LYS A 46 -2.79 -10.75 5.30
C LYS A 46 -3.66 -11.94 4.88
N MET A 47 -4.45 -11.79 3.82
CA MET A 47 -5.32 -12.85 3.34
C MET A 47 -4.49 -13.89 2.56
N PRO A 48 -4.42 -15.15 3.00
CA PRO A 48 -3.59 -16.18 2.35
C PRO A 48 -4.09 -16.53 0.94
N ASN A 49 -5.36 -16.26 0.64
CA ASN A 49 -6.02 -16.51 -0.63
C ASN A 49 -6.03 -15.30 -1.57
N LEU A 50 -5.28 -14.24 -1.26
CA LEU A 50 -5.15 -13.05 -2.10
C LEU A 50 -3.67 -12.81 -2.43
N PRO A 51 -3.17 -13.38 -3.54
CA PRO A 51 -1.75 -13.30 -3.89
C PRO A 51 -1.29 -11.84 -4.04
N VAL A 52 -0.30 -11.45 -3.25
CA VAL A 52 0.24 -10.08 -3.20
C VAL A 52 0.66 -9.59 -4.59
N ARG A 53 1.28 -10.46 -5.40
CA ARG A 53 1.76 -10.13 -6.76
C ARG A 53 0.69 -9.68 -7.74
N GLU A 54 -0.58 -10.00 -7.50
CA GLU A 54 -1.64 -9.69 -8.45
C GLU A 54 -2.13 -8.24 -8.35
N TRP A 55 -1.82 -7.54 -7.25
CA TRP A 55 -2.38 -6.21 -6.99
C TRP A 55 -1.46 -5.25 -6.23
N VAL A 56 -0.37 -5.74 -5.63
CA VAL A 56 0.64 -4.88 -5.01
C VAL A 56 1.64 -4.42 -6.06
N ASP A 57 1.67 -3.10 -6.26
CA ASP A 57 2.47 -2.44 -7.27
C ASP A 57 3.19 -1.20 -6.70
N GLU A 58 3.96 -0.53 -7.56
CA GLU A 58 4.62 0.75 -7.29
C GLU A 58 3.66 1.79 -6.66
N ARG A 59 2.41 1.84 -7.13
CA ARG A 59 1.43 2.83 -6.67
C ARG A 59 1.08 2.63 -5.20
N LEU A 60 0.91 1.38 -4.74
CA LEU A 60 0.67 1.11 -3.33
C LEU A 60 1.85 1.57 -2.46
N PHE A 61 3.09 1.28 -2.87
CA PHE A 61 4.29 1.72 -2.15
C PHE A 61 4.39 3.24 -2.10
N ARG A 62 4.20 3.93 -3.23
CA ARG A 62 4.20 5.39 -3.29
C ARG A 62 3.22 6.01 -2.30
N LEU A 63 1.97 5.55 -2.31
CA LEU A 63 0.91 6.11 -1.46
C LEU A 63 1.17 5.82 0.02
N THR A 64 1.62 4.61 0.34
CA THR A 64 1.93 4.21 1.72
C THR A 64 3.13 4.99 2.26
N PHE A 65 4.21 5.12 1.48
CA PHE A 65 5.38 5.91 1.86
C PHE A 65 5.03 7.38 2.07
N GLN A 66 4.27 7.97 1.16
CA GLN A 66 3.78 9.34 1.35
C GLN A 66 2.93 9.47 2.63
N ASN A 67 2.09 8.49 3.00
CA ASN A 67 1.40 8.52 4.30
C ASN A 67 2.38 8.58 5.46
N LEU A 68 3.45 7.78 5.45
CA LEU A 68 4.47 7.80 6.51
C LEU A 68 5.07 9.19 6.70
N LEU A 69 5.24 9.94 5.60
CA LEU A 69 5.82 11.28 5.63
C LEU A 69 4.83 12.38 6.00
N VAL A 70 3.63 12.38 5.40
CA VAL A 70 2.74 13.55 5.44
C VAL A 70 1.43 13.38 6.20
N GLU A 71 1.04 12.17 6.59
CA GLU A 71 -0.25 11.95 7.28
C GLU A 71 -0.22 12.45 8.73
N GLU A 72 -0.97 13.51 9.02
CA GLU A 72 -0.99 14.15 10.34
C GLU A 72 -1.56 13.25 11.45
N ARG A 73 -2.54 12.39 11.13
CA ARG A 73 -3.12 11.50 12.13
C ARG A 73 -2.25 10.27 12.38
N SER A 74 -1.84 10.10 13.64
CA SER A 74 -0.95 9.02 14.07
C SER A 74 -1.52 7.62 13.85
N ASP A 75 -2.84 7.44 14.00
CA ASP A 75 -3.52 6.16 13.79
C ASP A 75 -3.43 5.69 12.33
N ILE A 76 -3.68 6.58 11.35
CA ILE A 76 -3.55 6.28 9.92
C ILE A 76 -2.08 6.00 9.58
N ARG A 77 -1.14 6.80 10.12
CA ARG A 77 0.30 6.61 9.90
C ARG A 77 0.78 5.26 10.43
N ALA A 78 0.32 4.86 11.61
CA ALA A 78 0.65 3.57 12.22
C ALA A 78 0.18 2.39 11.36
N VAL A 79 -1.06 2.41 10.88
CA VAL A 79 -1.56 1.34 9.98
C VAL A 79 -0.83 1.39 8.63
N SER A 80 -0.51 2.58 8.10
CA SER A 80 0.27 2.71 6.87
C SER A 80 1.66 2.07 7.02
N HIS A 81 2.30 2.18 8.18
CA HIS A 81 3.55 1.49 8.47
C HIS A 81 3.40 -0.04 8.45
N GLN A 82 2.30 -0.55 9.00
CA GLN A 82 2.01 -1.99 8.95
C GLN A 82 1.74 -2.47 7.51
N VAL A 83 1.04 -1.67 6.70
CA VAL A 83 0.83 -1.94 5.27
C VAL A 83 2.16 -1.98 4.52
N TRP A 84 3.06 -1.02 4.78
CA TRP A 84 4.39 -0.99 4.16
C TRP A 84 5.15 -2.28 4.43
N ILE A 85 5.25 -2.68 5.71
CA ILE A 85 5.94 -3.91 6.11
C ILE A 85 5.29 -5.12 5.43
N ALA A 86 3.98 -5.29 5.55
CA ALA A 86 3.27 -6.45 4.99
C ALA A 86 3.40 -6.54 3.46
N ALA A 87 3.35 -5.42 2.74
CA ALA A 87 3.55 -5.38 1.30
C ALA A 87 5.00 -5.75 0.91
N THR A 88 6.01 -5.23 1.62
CA THR A 88 7.41 -5.59 1.37
C THR A 88 7.69 -7.07 1.65
N SER A 89 7.23 -7.60 2.79
CA SER A 89 7.40 -9.01 3.15
C SER A 89 6.68 -9.92 2.16
N GLY A 90 5.44 -9.62 1.80
CA GLY A 90 4.69 -10.42 0.84
C GLY A 90 5.30 -10.42 -0.57
N LEU A 91 5.87 -9.29 -1.02
CA LEU A 91 6.59 -9.27 -2.28
C LEU A 91 7.90 -10.06 -2.23
N LEU A 92 8.64 -10.00 -1.12
CA LEU A 92 9.88 -10.75 -0.94
C LEU A 92 9.61 -12.27 -0.89
N GLU A 93 8.57 -12.69 -0.16
CA GLU A 93 8.18 -14.11 -0.09
C GLU A 93 7.70 -14.64 -1.44
N SER A 94 7.00 -13.81 -2.21
CA SER A 94 6.49 -14.21 -3.52
C SER A 94 7.55 -14.15 -4.63
N THR A 95 8.68 -13.44 -4.41
CA THR A 95 9.68 -13.16 -5.43
C THR A 95 11.06 -13.65 -5.04
N GLN A 96 11.60 -14.56 -5.84
CA GLN A 96 12.96 -15.10 -5.66
C GLN A 96 14.07 -14.07 -5.95
N SER A 97 13.74 -12.92 -6.55
CA SER A 97 14.65 -11.81 -6.87
C SER A 97 14.25 -10.52 -6.12
N PRO A 98 15.21 -9.84 -5.48
CA PRO A 98 14.97 -8.53 -4.83
C PRO A 98 14.77 -7.39 -5.84
N ASP A 99 15.06 -7.59 -7.12
CA ASP A 99 15.11 -6.53 -8.13
C ASP A 99 13.73 -5.89 -8.36
N LEU A 100 12.65 -6.67 -8.25
CA LEU A 100 11.28 -6.14 -8.37
C LEU A 100 10.95 -5.16 -7.24
N LEU A 101 11.41 -5.45 -6.02
CA LEU A 101 11.20 -4.57 -4.87
C LEU A 101 11.99 -3.27 -5.06
N LEU A 102 13.24 -3.37 -5.51
CA LEU A 102 14.07 -2.20 -5.82
C LEU A 102 13.43 -1.34 -6.90
N ASN A 103 12.98 -1.93 -8.01
CA ASN A 103 12.29 -1.20 -9.08
C ASN A 103 11.00 -0.51 -8.61
N CYS A 104 10.27 -1.09 -7.65
CA CYS A 104 9.05 -0.49 -7.10
C CYS A 104 9.32 0.65 -6.10
N ILE A 105 10.46 0.63 -5.41
CA ILE A 105 10.73 1.53 -4.27
C ILE A 105 11.73 2.63 -4.63
N GLU A 106 12.74 2.34 -5.45
CA GLU A 106 13.81 3.26 -5.85
C GLU A 106 13.29 4.60 -6.42
N PRO A 107 12.26 4.64 -7.29
CA PRO A 107 11.72 5.90 -7.81
C PRO A 107 11.14 6.81 -6.71
N HIS A 108 10.77 6.24 -5.56
CA HIS A 108 10.14 6.98 -4.47
C HIS A 108 11.13 7.41 -3.41
N LEU A 109 12.18 6.64 -3.16
CA LEU A 109 13.23 7.04 -2.23
C LEU A 109 14.00 8.25 -2.77
N SER A 110 14.38 8.22 -4.05
CA SER A 110 15.10 9.31 -4.72
C SER A 110 14.32 10.62 -4.76
N GLY A 111 13.03 10.57 -5.13
CA GLY A 111 12.17 11.76 -5.18
C GLY A 111 11.78 12.32 -3.81
N CYS A 112 11.78 11.50 -2.76
CA CYS A 112 11.37 11.94 -1.42
C CYS A 112 12.53 12.38 -0.53
N TYR A 113 13.76 11.93 -0.78
CA TYR A 113 14.94 12.30 0.01
C TYR A 113 15.13 13.83 0.17
N PRO A 114 15.02 14.65 -0.91
CA PRO A 114 15.14 16.09 -0.79
C PRO A 114 14.02 16.73 0.05
N ARG A 115 12.81 16.16 -0.02
CA ARG A 115 11.60 16.68 0.66
C ARG A 115 11.59 16.36 2.15
N ILE A 116 12.14 15.21 2.55
CA ILE A 116 12.32 14.83 3.96
C ILE A 116 13.35 15.76 4.61
N HIS A 117 14.45 16.04 3.91
CA HIS A 117 15.50 16.92 4.41
C HIS A 117 14.99 18.36 4.64
N LEU A 118 14.18 18.89 3.73
CA LEU A 118 13.57 20.23 3.87
C LEU A 118 12.63 20.34 5.09
N ARG A 119 11.86 19.28 5.39
CA ARG A 119 10.93 19.28 6.54
C ARG A 119 11.64 19.19 7.89
N LEU A 120 12.74 18.44 7.98
CA LEU A 120 13.53 18.32 9.21
C LEU A 120 14.33 19.59 9.51
N SER A 121 14.76 20.32 8.48
CA SER A 121 15.44 21.61 8.62
C SER A 121 14.47 22.72 9.08
N ALA A 122 13.20 22.70 8.63
CA ALA A 122 12.20 23.70 9.00
C ALA A 122 11.63 23.55 10.43
N HIS A 123 11.85 22.42 11.10
CA HIS A 123 11.43 22.19 12.49
C HIS A 123 12.55 22.44 13.52
N ARG A 124 13.75 22.85 13.06
CA ARG A 124 14.91 23.17 13.89
C ARG A 124 15.23 24.67 13.96
N ALA A 125 14.40 25.53 13.36
CA ALA A 125 14.47 26.99 13.45
C ALA A 125 13.28 27.49 14.26
#